data_AF-A0A117MBS2-F1
#
_entry.id   AF-A0A117MBS2-F1
#
_cell.length_a   1.000
_cell.length_b   1.000
_cell.length_c   1.000
_cell.angle_alpha   90.00
_cell.angle_beta   90.00
_cell.angle_gamma   90.00
#
_symmetry.space_group_name_H-M   'P 1'
#
loop_
_entity.id
_entity.type
_entity.pdbx_description
1 polymer ?
#
loop_
_entity_poly.entity_id
_entity_poly.type
_entity_poly.pdbx_seq_one_letter_code
_entity_poly.pdbx_strand_id
1 'polypeptide(L)'
;MTYSFAYNLGMLKKHYFLFGDEAVNHQYHELADIPLLVSDGKPIDVHFKEETFKSTEYLSERSLTVTIPSTNKGDLGKFKKTDPYWMGSDSAVTISKVRRYIGLAPGSTFEVTVWSEETLPDDLFLTLGIRRSGELRLKKTKPSSKVHLNIYMLSQVYGLDEQTILELYNASGKLVRGSDYRKHHILDVDVKLVNDKILPVVFGG
;
A
#
# COMPACT_ATOMS: atom_id res chain seq x y z
N MET A 1 -2.90 0.49 7.68
CA MET A 1 -3.53 1.80 8.02
C MET A 1 -3.65 2.01 9.53
N THR A 2 -4.05 0.99 10.30
CA THR A 2 -4.24 1.06 11.76
C THR A 2 -3.08 1.70 12.52
N TYR A 3 -1.85 1.24 12.26
CA TYR A 3 -0.65 1.79 12.91
C TYR A 3 -0.55 3.32 12.78
N SER A 4 -0.83 3.85 11.59
CA SER A 4 -0.75 5.29 11.36
C SER A 4 -1.84 6.06 12.08
N PHE A 5 -3.06 5.52 12.18
CA PHE A 5 -4.09 6.14 13.01
C PHE A 5 -3.70 6.11 14.49
N ALA A 6 -3.34 4.94 15.02
CA ALA A 6 -2.92 4.78 16.41
C ALA A 6 -1.73 5.70 16.76
N TYR A 7 -0.79 5.89 15.83
CA TYR A 7 0.32 6.83 15.99
C TYR A 7 -0.14 8.29 16.07
N ASN A 8 -0.95 8.75 15.11
CA ASN A 8 -1.38 10.15 15.03
C ASN A 8 -2.38 10.50 16.15
N LEU A 9 -3.14 9.52 16.64
CA LEU A 9 -4.02 9.66 17.80
C LEU A 9 -3.25 9.56 19.14
N GLY A 10 -1.95 9.28 19.12
CA GLY A 10 -1.13 9.18 20.33
C GLY A 10 -1.39 7.94 21.18
N MET A 11 -2.04 6.91 20.61
CA MET A 11 -2.39 5.66 21.28
C MET A 11 -1.19 4.69 21.37
N LEU A 12 -0.22 4.83 20.45
CA LEU A 12 0.99 4.02 20.47
C LEU A 12 1.96 4.46 21.56
N LYS A 13 2.38 3.51 22.39
CA LYS A 13 3.52 3.69 23.29
C LYS A 13 4.80 3.80 22.45
N LYS A 14 5.63 4.81 22.74
CA LYS A 14 6.91 4.99 22.06
C LYS A 14 7.90 3.92 22.55
N HIS A 15 8.15 2.93 21.71
CA HIS A 15 9.29 2.01 21.89
C HIS A 15 10.52 2.63 21.23
N TYR A 16 11.46 3.13 22.04
CA TYR A 16 12.64 3.84 21.55
C TYR A 16 13.76 2.93 21.05
N PHE A 17 13.68 1.63 21.34
CA PHE A 17 14.66 0.64 20.91
C PHE A 17 13.96 -0.62 20.41
N LEU A 18 14.07 -0.86 19.11
CA LEU A 18 13.78 -2.16 18.49
C LEU A 18 15.09 -2.93 18.42
N PHE A 19 15.11 -4.16 18.94
CA PHE A 19 16.31 -4.99 18.99
C PHE A 19 16.18 -6.21 18.07
N GLY A 20 17.28 -6.61 17.42
CA GLY A 20 17.32 -7.84 16.62
C GLY A 20 16.38 -7.81 15.41
N ASP A 21 15.65 -8.89 15.17
CA ASP A 21 14.77 -9.05 14.01
C ASP A 21 13.65 -8.02 13.94
N GLU A 22 13.20 -7.47 15.07
CA GLU A 22 12.17 -6.41 15.10
C GLU A 22 12.63 -5.09 14.46
N ALA A 23 13.93 -4.83 14.43
CA ALA A 23 14.47 -3.63 13.76
C ALA A 23 14.28 -3.68 12.23
N VAL A 24 14.14 -4.89 11.68
CA VAL A 24 13.98 -5.14 10.24
C VAL A 24 12.54 -5.57 9.92
N ASN A 25 11.91 -6.33 10.81
CA ASN A 25 10.61 -6.95 10.66
C ASN A 25 9.70 -6.61 11.84
N HIS A 26 9.11 -5.42 11.80
CA HIS A 26 8.14 -5.03 12.81
C HIS A 26 6.88 -5.91 12.73
N GLN A 27 6.52 -6.54 13.86
CA GLN A 27 5.48 -7.55 13.91
C GLN A 27 4.08 -6.99 14.24
N TYR A 28 4.01 -5.73 14.73
CA TYR A 28 2.78 -4.98 15.01
C TYR A 28 1.86 -5.54 16.10
N HIS A 29 2.37 -6.42 16.98
CA HIS A 29 1.58 -7.02 18.07
C HIS A 29 1.00 -5.97 19.02
N GLU A 30 1.66 -4.82 19.18
CA GLU A 30 1.15 -3.73 20.03
C GLU A 30 -0.15 -3.12 19.52
N LEU A 31 -0.58 -3.39 18.29
CA LEU A 31 -1.87 -2.95 17.76
C LEU A 31 -3.04 -3.82 18.25
N ALA A 32 -2.79 -5.03 18.74
CA ALA A 32 -3.83 -5.90 19.28
C ALA A 32 -4.41 -5.34 20.58
N ASP A 33 -3.62 -4.62 21.36
CA ASP A 33 -4.03 -4.04 22.66
C ASP A 33 -4.72 -2.67 22.51
N ILE A 34 -4.89 -2.16 21.29
CA ILE A 34 -5.44 -0.83 21.03
C ILE A 34 -6.91 -0.97 20.62
N PRO A 35 -7.84 -0.20 21.21
CA PRO A 35 -9.26 -0.23 20.85
C PRO A 35 -9.52 0.51 19.52
N LEU A 36 -8.83 0.08 18.45
CA LEU A 36 -8.89 0.70 17.14
C LEU A 36 -8.64 -0.33 16.03
N LEU A 37 -9.62 -0.48 15.15
CA LEU A 37 -9.50 -1.24 13.90
C LEU A 37 -9.71 -0.30 12.72
N VAL A 38 -8.84 -0.41 11.70
CA VAL A 38 -8.94 0.43 10.50
C VAL A 38 -8.85 -0.45 9.26
N SER A 39 -9.78 -0.28 8.33
CA SER A 39 -9.75 -0.96 7.03
C SER A 39 -8.58 -0.45 6.17
N ASP A 40 -8.22 -1.22 5.15
CA ASP A 40 -7.35 -0.68 4.11
C ASP A 40 -8.09 0.36 3.26
N GLY A 41 -7.30 1.25 2.65
CA GLY A 41 -7.81 2.31 1.79
C GLY A 41 -8.34 1.77 0.47
N LYS A 42 -9.65 1.86 0.28
CA LYS A 42 -10.31 1.58 -0.98
C LYS A 42 -10.17 2.79 -1.91
N PRO A 43 -9.57 2.64 -3.10
CA PRO A 43 -9.44 3.77 -4.03
C PRO A 43 -10.81 4.21 -4.55
N ILE A 44 -11.07 5.53 -4.51
CA ILE A 44 -12.25 6.16 -5.15
C ILE A 44 -11.81 6.80 -6.46
N ASP A 45 -10.85 7.72 -6.37
CA ASP A 45 -10.24 8.38 -7.53
C ASP A 45 -8.72 8.42 -7.32
N VAL A 46 -7.98 7.83 -8.25
CA VAL A 46 -6.53 7.69 -8.12
C VAL A 46 -5.88 8.36 -9.30
N HIS A 47 -5.19 9.47 -9.01
CA HIS A 47 -4.32 10.11 -9.97
C HIS A 47 -2.91 9.55 -9.78
N PHE A 48 -2.34 9.02 -10.84
CA PHE A 48 -0.95 8.56 -10.86
C PHE A 48 -0.19 9.32 -11.94
N LYS A 49 1.09 9.58 -11.68
CA LYS A 49 1.99 10.08 -12.70
C LYS A 49 2.65 8.88 -13.37
N GLU A 50 2.31 8.64 -14.63
CA GLU A 50 2.99 7.64 -15.43
C GLU A 50 4.36 8.17 -15.87
N GLU A 51 5.44 7.53 -15.41
CA GLU A 51 6.77 7.76 -15.95
C GLU A 51 7.15 6.58 -16.84
N THR A 52 7.38 6.86 -18.13
CA THR A 52 7.84 5.86 -19.09
C THR A 52 9.36 5.94 -19.18
N PHE A 53 10.06 4.83 -18.97
CA PHE A 53 11.48 4.72 -19.27
C PHE A 53 11.76 3.58 -20.26
N LYS A 54 12.86 3.72 -20.99
CA LYS A 54 13.38 2.67 -21.86
C LYS A 54 14.47 1.90 -21.12
N SER A 55 14.34 0.58 -21.10
CA SER A 55 15.42 -0.30 -20.69
C SER A 55 15.96 -1.01 -21.94
N THR A 56 17.28 -1.16 -22.02
CA THR A 56 17.95 -2.02 -22.98
C THR A 56 18.72 -3.07 -22.19
N GLU A 57 18.31 -4.33 -22.29
CA GLU A 57 19.07 -5.44 -21.73
C GLU A 57 20.25 -5.74 -22.65
N TYR A 58 21.45 -5.35 -22.21
CA TYR A 58 22.68 -5.93 -22.71
C TYR A 58 23.04 -7.07 -21.76
N LEU A 59 23.11 -8.30 -22.28
CA LEU A 59 23.36 -9.53 -21.52
C LEU A 59 24.74 -9.58 -20.84
N SER A 60 25.59 -8.58 -21.06
CA SER A 60 26.87 -8.45 -20.38
C SER A 60 27.06 -7.02 -19.88
N GLU A 61 26.98 -6.90 -18.55
CA GLU A 61 27.49 -5.82 -17.70
C GLU A 61 26.68 -4.52 -17.57
N ARG A 62 26.57 -4.13 -16.30
CA ARG A 62 25.79 -3.03 -15.74
C ARG A 62 26.38 -1.68 -16.15
N SER A 63 25.81 -1.03 -17.15
CA SER A 63 25.92 0.43 -17.25
C SER A 63 24.65 1.05 -17.85
N LEU A 64 23.84 1.66 -16.99
CA LEU A 64 22.72 2.51 -17.37
C LEU A 64 23.26 3.92 -17.67
N THR A 65 23.29 4.32 -18.93
CA THR A 65 23.49 5.73 -19.29
C THR A 65 22.20 6.27 -19.89
N VAL A 66 21.49 7.09 -19.12
CA VAL A 66 20.24 7.72 -19.55
C VAL A 66 20.56 9.16 -19.94
N THR A 67 20.65 9.45 -21.24
CA THR A 67 20.73 10.82 -21.74
C THR A 67 19.31 11.27 -22.10
N ILE A 68 18.71 12.12 -21.28
CA ILE A 68 17.41 12.75 -21.57
C ILE A 68 17.69 14.08 -22.27
N PRO A 69 17.38 14.25 -23.57
CA PRO A 69 17.43 15.55 -24.21
C PRO A 69 16.38 16.45 -23.54
N SER A 70 16.82 17.58 -23.00
CA SER A 70 15.98 18.49 -22.20
C SER A 70 15.07 19.35 -23.08
N THR A 71 14.14 18.75 -23.81
CA THR A 71 13.10 19.48 -24.53
C THR A 71 11.73 18.85 -24.28
N ASN A 72 10.86 19.64 -23.65
CA ASN A 72 9.45 19.43 -23.32
C ASN A 72 9.08 18.10 -22.63
N LYS A 73 8.79 18.21 -21.32
CA LYS A 73 8.20 17.15 -20.48
C LYS A 73 6.92 16.63 -21.15
N GLY A 74 6.93 15.38 -21.58
CA GLY A 74 5.73 14.65 -21.96
C GLY A 74 5.81 13.94 -23.31
N ASP A 75 6.65 14.40 -24.23
CA ASP A 75 6.83 13.74 -25.52
C ASP A 75 8.28 13.28 -25.66
N LEU A 76 8.47 12.00 -25.35
CA LEU A 76 9.71 11.28 -25.58
C LEU A 76 9.90 11.20 -27.11
N GLY A 77 10.47 12.25 -27.71
CA GLY A 77 10.66 12.42 -29.15
C GLY A 77 11.37 11.24 -29.84
N LYS A 78 11.52 11.27 -31.17
CA LYS A 78 12.14 10.15 -31.91
C LYS A 78 13.58 9.88 -31.42
N PHE A 79 13.75 8.81 -30.63
CA PHE A 79 15.05 8.40 -30.10
C PHE A 79 15.93 7.82 -31.21
N LYS A 80 17.11 8.41 -31.40
CA LYS A 80 18.12 7.93 -32.33
C LYS A 80 19.05 6.94 -31.62
N LYS A 81 19.33 5.80 -32.28
CA LYS A 81 20.23 4.74 -31.81
C LYS A 81 21.64 5.34 -31.55
N THR A 82 22.21 5.07 -30.38
CA THR A 82 23.58 5.47 -30.00
C THR A 82 24.41 4.26 -29.62
N ASP A 83 24.25 3.15 -30.34
CA ASP A 83 25.08 1.97 -30.11
C ASP A 83 26.51 2.30 -30.56
N PRO A 84 27.54 2.03 -29.73
CA PRO A 84 28.93 2.11 -30.14
C PRO A 84 29.18 1.29 -31.40
N TYR A 85 29.84 1.90 -32.39
CA TYR A 85 30.14 1.31 -33.70
C TYR A 85 30.82 -0.08 -33.61
N TRP A 86 31.55 -0.36 -32.53
CA TRP A 86 32.29 -1.61 -32.33
C TRP A 86 31.47 -2.79 -31.81
N MET A 87 30.18 -2.61 -31.46
CA MET A 87 29.36 -3.71 -30.94
C MET A 87 28.68 -4.58 -32.01
N GLY A 88 28.87 -4.31 -33.30
CA GLY A 88 28.75 -5.28 -34.40
C GLY A 88 27.47 -6.14 -34.52
N SER A 89 26.38 -5.82 -33.81
CA SER A 89 25.19 -6.67 -33.77
C SER A 89 24.16 -6.21 -34.82
N ASP A 90 23.98 -7.01 -35.87
CA ASP A 90 22.88 -6.86 -36.85
C ASP A 90 21.50 -7.18 -36.25
N SER A 91 21.46 -7.81 -35.07
CA SER A 91 20.23 -8.06 -34.32
C SER A 91 19.91 -6.89 -33.39
N ALA A 92 18.79 -6.22 -33.64
CA ALA A 92 18.30 -5.14 -32.78
C ALA A 92 18.07 -5.63 -31.34
N VAL A 93 18.76 -5.04 -30.36
CA VAL A 93 18.42 -5.22 -28.94
C VAL A 93 17.00 -4.71 -28.74
N THR A 94 16.15 -5.55 -28.15
CA THR A 94 14.73 -5.24 -27.97
C THR A 94 14.59 -4.12 -26.96
N ILE A 95 14.17 -2.92 -27.41
CA ILE A 95 13.86 -1.81 -26.53
C ILE A 95 12.46 -2.07 -25.95
N SER A 96 12.40 -2.51 -24.69
CA SER A 96 11.15 -2.61 -23.96
C SER A 96 10.79 -1.24 -23.38
N LYS A 97 9.58 -0.75 -23.72
CA LYS A 97 8.98 0.38 -22.99
C LYS A 97 8.47 -0.17 -21.66
N VAL A 98 9.11 0.22 -20.57
CA VAL A 98 8.64 -0.10 -19.23
C VAL A 98 7.90 1.12 -18.70
N ARG A 99 6.60 0.93 -18.43
CA ARG A 99 5.76 1.94 -17.76
C ARG A 99 5.95 1.75 -16.26
N ARG A 100 6.37 2.79 -15.55
CA ARG A 100 6.38 2.82 -14.09
C ARG A 100 5.45 3.91 -13.63
N TYR A 101 4.41 3.50 -12.92
CA TYR A 101 3.56 4.44 -12.20
C TYR A 101 4.36 4.92 -10.97
N ILE A 102 4.82 6.17 -10.99
CA ILE A 102 5.58 6.75 -9.88
C ILE A 102 4.63 7.60 -9.03
N GLY A 103 4.26 7.03 -7.90
CA GLY A 103 3.60 7.72 -6.79
C GLY A 103 2.10 7.97 -6.99
N LEU A 104 1.43 8.15 -5.85
CA LEU A 104 0.09 8.72 -5.77
C LEU A 104 0.21 10.23 -5.94
N ALA A 105 -0.46 10.79 -6.94
CA ALA A 105 -0.48 12.24 -7.14
C ALA A 105 -1.40 12.91 -6.10
N PRO A 106 -1.10 14.16 -5.70
CA PRO A 106 -1.99 14.97 -4.88
C PRO A 106 -3.40 15.04 -5.49
N GLY A 107 -4.43 14.93 -4.65
CA GLY A 107 -5.82 14.88 -5.08
C GLY A 107 -6.42 13.47 -5.20
N SER A 108 -5.60 12.42 -5.11
CA SER A 108 -6.12 11.05 -5.02
C SER A 108 -6.96 10.86 -3.76
N THR A 109 -8.13 10.25 -3.90
CA THR A 109 -9.10 10.03 -2.81
C THR A 109 -9.30 8.55 -2.53
N PHE A 110 -9.42 8.23 -1.25
CA PHE A 110 -9.58 6.88 -0.74
C PHE A 110 -10.69 6.86 0.31
N GLU A 111 -11.42 5.75 0.38
CA GLU A 111 -12.36 5.45 1.43
C GLU A 111 -11.72 4.51 2.45
N VAL A 112 -11.86 4.83 3.73
CA VAL A 112 -11.38 4.01 4.84
C VAL A 112 -12.48 3.98 5.89
N THR A 113 -12.74 2.80 6.46
CA THR A 113 -13.63 2.62 7.60
C THR A 113 -12.80 2.44 8.86
N VAL A 114 -13.23 3.11 9.93
CA VAL A 114 -12.58 3.06 11.24
C VAL A 114 -13.60 2.58 12.26
N TRP A 115 -13.23 1.56 13.03
CA TRP A 115 -13.94 1.12 14.22
C TRP A 115 -13.12 1.52 15.44
N SER A 116 -13.76 2.18 16.39
CA SER A 116 -13.14 2.73 17.59
C SER A 116 -14.16 2.69 18.71
N GLU A 117 -13.72 2.39 19.94
CA GLU A 117 -14.59 2.49 21.13
C GLU A 117 -14.86 3.96 21.47
N GLU A 118 -13.83 4.80 21.35
CA GLU A 118 -13.92 6.22 21.57
C GLU A 118 -14.38 6.97 20.33
N THR A 119 -15.11 8.07 20.53
CA THR A 119 -15.53 8.95 19.44
C THR A 119 -14.33 9.67 18.85
N LEU A 120 -14.04 9.42 17.57
CA LEU A 120 -12.96 10.10 16.85
C LEU A 120 -13.41 11.47 16.32
N PRO A 121 -12.48 12.45 16.20
CA PRO A 121 -12.75 13.72 15.54
C PRO A 121 -13.25 13.54 14.10
N ASP A 122 -14.14 14.43 13.66
CA ASP A 122 -14.73 14.38 12.32
C ASP A 122 -13.71 14.72 11.21
N ASP A 123 -12.69 15.51 11.54
CA ASP A 123 -11.58 15.87 10.65
C ASP A 123 -10.25 15.39 11.27
N LEU A 124 -9.50 14.59 10.53
CA LEU A 124 -8.22 14.04 10.98
C LEU A 124 -7.13 14.29 9.94
N PHE A 125 -5.93 14.63 10.43
CA PHE A 125 -4.73 14.72 9.62
C PHE A 125 -3.82 13.55 9.94
N LEU A 126 -3.49 12.76 8.92
CA LEU A 126 -2.57 11.63 9.05
C LEU A 126 -1.34 11.85 8.19
N THR A 127 -0.21 11.42 8.73
CA THR A 127 1.04 11.29 7.97
C THR A 127 1.37 9.81 7.74
N LEU A 128 1.62 9.45 6.48
CA LEU A 128 1.97 8.10 6.03
C LEU A 128 3.35 8.06 5.37
N GLY A 129 3.93 6.86 5.29
CA GLY A 129 5.16 6.59 4.55
C GLY A 129 6.45 6.78 5.36
N ILE A 130 7.55 6.27 4.79
CA ILE A 130 8.89 6.41 5.36
C ILE A 130 9.23 7.90 5.44
N ARG A 131 9.56 8.40 6.63
CA ARG A 131 9.76 9.84 6.92
C ARG A 131 8.53 10.74 6.70
N ARG A 132 7.31 10.20 6.78
CA ARG A 132 6.05 10.99 6.71
C ARG A 132 5.87 11.75 5.39
N SER A 133 6.35 11.16 4.29
CA SER A 133 6.31 11.79 2.98
C SER A 133 4.91 11.89 2.35
N GLY A 134 3.91 11.19 2.91
CA GLY A 134 2.52 11.25 2.47
C GLY A 134 1.66 11.95 3.52
N GLU A 135 0.86 12.92 3.09
CA GLU A 135 -0.13 13.59 3.93
C GLU A 135 -1.54 13.20 3.49
N LEU A 136 -2.37 12.77 4.44
CA LEU A 136 -3.78 12.47 4.21
C LEU A 136 -4.64 13.36 5.10
N ARG A 137 -5.66 13.96 4.49
CA ARG A 137 -6.72 14.68 5.20
C ARG A 137 -7.98 13.82 5.13
N LEU A 138 -8.42 13.36 6.29
CA LEU A 138 -9.62 12.56 6.43
C LEU A 138 -10.76 13.47 6.86
N LYS A 139 -11.91 13.24 6.26
CA LYS A 139 -13.18 13.86 6.62
C LYS A 139 -14.19 12.75 6.81
N LYS A 140 -14.98 12.84 7.87
CA LYS A 140 -16.06 11.89 8.13
C LYS A 140 -17.09 11.91 7.02
N THR A 141 -17.40 10.73 6.51
CA THR A 141 -18.40 10.48 5.46
C THR A 141 -19.45 9.49 5.96
N LYS A 142 -20.34 9.08 5.07
CA LYS A 142 -21.34 8.05 5.37
C LYS A 142 -20.64 6.69 5.55
N PRO A 143 -21.15 5.80 6.44
CA PRO A 143 -20.63 4.45 6.58
C PRO A 143 -20.63 3.71 5.24
N SER A 144 -19.49 3.10 4.90
CA SER A 144 -19.39 2.25 3.72
C SER A 144 -20.07 0.91 3.96
N SER A 145 -20.60 0.28 2.91
CA SER A 145 -21.13 -1.09 2.99
C SER A 145 -20.05 -2.15 2.80
N LYS A 146 -18.91 -1.79 2.20
CA LYS A 146 -17.85 -2.72 1.81
C LYS A 146 -16.47 -2.18 2.13
N VAL A 147 -15.63 -3.01 2.71
CA VAL A 147 -14.29 -2.65 3.20
C VAL A 147 -13.22 -3.60 2.69
N HIS A 148 -11.98 -3.11 2.68
CA HIS A 148 -10.79 -3.89 2.29
C HIS A 148 -10.02 -4.24 3.55
N LEU A 149 -9.59 -5.49 3.69
CA LEU A 149 -8.94 -6.00 4.89
C LEU A 149 -7.61 -6.65 4.57
N ASN A 150 -6.61 -6.38 5.40
CA ASN A 150 -5.29 -6.99 5.30
C ASN A 150 -5.27 -8.35 6.02
N ILE A 151 -4.88 -9.42 5.34
CA ILE A 151 -4.87 -10.77 5.92
C ILE A 151 -3.84 -10.91 7.03
N TYR A 152 -2.66 -10.30 6.88
CA TYR A 152 -1.62 -10.38 7.90
C TYR A 152 -2.06 -9.72 9.20
N MET A 153 -2.74 -8.58 9.12
CA MET A 153 -3.34 -7.94 10.31
C MET A 153 -4.36 -8.87 10.98
N LEU A 154 -5.25 -9.49 10.20
CA LEU A 154 -6.26 -10.39 10.77
C LEU A 154 -5.65 -11.63 11.43
N SER A 155 -4.74 -12.32 10.74
CA SER A 155 -4.21 -13.61 11.23
C SER A 155 -3.08 -13.47 12.25
N GLN A 156 -2.13 -12.56 12.02
CA GLN A 156 -0.90 -12.49 12.82
C GLN A 156 -1.01 -11.46 13.94
N VAL A 157 -1.74 -10.36 13.73
CA VAL A 157 -1.84 -9.30 14.75
C VAL A 157 -3.06 -9.54 15.65
N TYR A 158 -4.24 -9.75 15.07
CA TYR A 158 -5.47 -9.96 15.85
C TYR A 158 -5.78 -11.43 16.15
N GLY A 159 -5.00 -12.37 15.62
CA GLY A 159 -5.12 -13.79 15.94
C GLY A 159 -6.41 -14.46 15.44
N LEU A 160 -7.02 -13.97 14.35
CA LEU A 160 -8.19 -14.63 13.75
C LEU A 160 -7.81 -16.03 13.23
N ASP A 161 -8.72 -16.97 13.45
CA ASP A 161 -8.59 -18.34 12.99
C ASP A 161 -8.71 -18.45 11.46
N GLU A 162 -8.10 -19.50 10.92
CA GLU A 162 -8.09 -19.75 9.48
C GLU A 162 -9.48 -19.97 8.90
N GLN A 163 -10.42 -20.52 9.69
CA GLN A 163 -11.79 -20.75 9.22
C GLN A 163 -12.51 -19.42 9.02
N THR A 164 -12.42 -18.49 9.97
CA THR A 164 -12.96 -17.13 9.81
C THR A 164 -12.35 -16.41 8.61
N ILE A 165 -11.04 -16.52 8.38
CA ILE A 165 -10.40 -15.91 7.20
C ILE A 165 -10.92 -16.53 5.90
N LEU A 166 -11.14 -17.84 5.87
CA LEU A 166 -11.71 -18.53 4.72
C LEU A 166 -13.17 -18.13 4.48
N GLU A 167 -13.97 -17.96 5.54
CA GLU A 167 -15.33 -17.42 5.46
C GLU A 167 -15.33 -16.01 4.89
N LEU A 168 -14.45 -15.12 5.38
CA LEU A 168 -14.27 -13.77 4.85
C LEU A 168 -13.88 -13.82 3.37
N TYR A 169 -12.98 -14.72 2.98
CA TYR A 169 -12.58 -14.89 1.59
C TYR A 169 -13.74 -15.36 0.71
N ASN A 170 -14.53 -16.34 1.16
CA ASN A 170 -15.67 -16.87 0.39
C ASN A 170 -16.81 -15.85 0.28
N ALA A 171 -17.02 -15.04 1.33
CA ALA A 171 -17.97 -13.95 1.31
C ALA A 171 -17.48 -12.76 0.47
N SER A 172 -16.16 -12.59 0.36
CA SER A 172 -15.54 -11.58 -0.49
C SER A 172 -15.46 -12.02 -1.94
N GLY A 173 -15.53 -11.06 -2.87
CA GLY A 173 -15.39 -11.37 -4.29
C GLY A 173 -13.96 -11.52 -4.78
N LYS A 174 -12.96 -11.07 -4.01
CA LYS A 174 -11.60 -10.86 -4.56
C LYS A 174 -10.50 -10.85 -3.50
N LEU A 175 -9.46 -11.65 -3.76
CA LEU A 175 -8.18 -11.64 -3.05
C LEU A 175 -7.10 -11.02 -3.92
N VAL A 176 -6.35 -10.08 -3.37
CA VAL A 176 -5.14 -9.52 -3.99
C VAL A 176 -3.93 -10.01 -3.23
N ARG A 177 -3.04 -10.71 -3.94
CA ARG A 177 -1.75 -11.15 -3.42
C ARG A 177 -0.68 -10.14 -3.80
N GLY A 178 -0.09 -9.48 -2.81
CA GLY A 178 1.11 -8.69 -3.00
C GLY A 178 2.36 -9.55 -3.16
N SER A 179 3.50 -8.88 -3.38
CA SER A 179 4.82 -9.51 -3.47
C SER A 179 5.31 -10.12 -2.14
N ASP A 180 4.66 -9.74 -1.05
CA ASP A 180 5.00 -10.08 0.33
C ASP A 180 3.70 -10.56 1.00
N TYR A 181 3.78 -11.57 1.86
CA TYR A 181 2.65 -12.11 2.61
C TYR A 181 1.94 -11.05 3.45
N ARG A 182 2.65 -10.00 3.89
CA ARG A 182 2.08 -8.83 4.61
C ARG A 182 1.20 -7.94 3.74
N LYS A 183 1.28 -8.08 2.41
CA LYS A 183 0.54 -7.29 1.42
C LYS A 183 -0.58 -8.09 0.77
N HIS A 184 -1.09 -9.11 1.46
CA HIS A 184 -2.25 -9.86 1.02
C HIS A 184 -3.52 -9.19 1.54
N HIS A 185 -4.46 -8.91 0.64
CA HIS A 185 -5.67 -8.14 0.96
C HIS A 185 -6.92 -8.86 0.45
N ILE A 186 -7.96 -8.92 1.28
CA ILE A 186 -9.32 -9.32 0.92
C ILE A 186 -10.10 -8.06 0.58
N LEU A 187 -10.65 -7.99 -0.62
CA LEU A 187 -11.37 -6.81 -1.10
C LEU A 187 -12.89 -7.01 -0.99
N ASP A 188 -13.57 -5.89 -0.80
CA ASP A 188 -15.02 -5.76 -0.86
C ASP A 188 -15.80 -6.65 0.12
N VAL A 189 -15.27 -6.81 1.34
CA VAL A 189 -15.90 -7.53 2.46
C VAL A 189 -17.07 -6.71 3.02
N ASP A 190 -18.20 -7.34 3.29
CA ASP A 190 -19.35 -6.68 3.91
C ASP A 190 -19.03 -6.24 5.34
N VAL A 191 -19.34 -4.98 5.66
CA VAL A 191 -19.14 -4.43 7.02
C VAL A 191 -19.94 -5.20 8.07
N LYS A 192 -21.10 -5.78 7.74
CA LYS A 192 -21.85 -6.62 8.67
C LYS A 192 -21.04 -7.83 9.13
N LEU A 193 -20.38 -8.50 8.19
CA LEU A 193 -19.55 -9.66 8.48
C LEU A 193 -18.35 -9.28 9.37
N VAL A 194 -17.77 -8.10 9.13
CA VAL A 194 -16.72 -7.54 9.99
C VAL A 194 -17.24 -7.29 11.40
N ASN A 195 -18.42 -6.68 11.52
CA ASN A 195 -19.03 -6.38 12.80
C ASN A 195 -19.36 -7.65 13.61
N ASP A 196 -19.81 -8.71 12.94
CA ASP A 196 -20.26 -9.94 13.59
C ASP A 196 -19.11 -10.88 13.96
N LYS A 197 -18.04 -10.93 13.13
CA LYS A 197 -16.97 -11.94 13.26
C LYS A 197 -15.62 -11.36 13.71
N ILE A 198 -15.30 -10.14 13.31
CA ILE A 198 -13.97 -9.54 13.56
C ILE A 198 -13.99 -8.67 14.81
N LEU A 199 -14.98 -7.78 14.95
CA LEU A 199 -15.03 -6.88 16.11
C LEU A 199 -15.06 -7.60 17.46
N PRO A 200 -15.78 -8.73 17.64
CA PRO A 200 -15.74 -9.44 18.93
C PRO A 200 -14.37 -10.00 19.28
N VAL A 201 -13.53 -10.31 18.29
CA VAL A 201 -12.16 -10.80 18.51
C VAL A 201 -11.21 -9.64 18.81
N VAL A 202 -11.42 -8.50 18.13
CA VAL A 202 -10.54 -7.32 18.26
C VAL A 202 -10.86 -6.49 19.50
N PHE A 203 -12.14 -6.40 19.91
CA PHE A 203 -12.61 -5.57 21.03
C PHE A 203 -13.15 -6.39 22.21
N GLY A 204 -13.30 -7.70 22.08
CA GLY A 204 -13.84 -8.56 23.14
C GLY A 204 -12.79 -9.22 24.03
N GLY A 205 -11.53 -8.80 23.91
CA GLY A 205 -10.40 -9.24 24.73
C GLY A 205 -10.29 -8.48 26.05
#